data_AF-A0A2M7R721-F1
#
_entry.id   AF-A0A2M7R721-F1
#
_cell.length_a   1.000
_cell.length_b   1.000
_cell.length_c   1.000
_cell.angle_alpha   90.00
_cell.angle_beta   90.00
_cell.angle_gamma   90.00
#
_symmetry.space_group_name_H-M   'P 1'
#
loop_
_entity.id
_entity.type
_entity.pdbx_description
1 polymer ?
#
loop_
_entity_poly.entity_id
_entity_poly.type
_entity_poly.pdbx_seq_one_letter_code
_entity_poly.pdbx_strand_id
1 'polypeptide(L)'
;MIKKRTLFFLIGDIILISLAVFLAFLLRFEWEIPGEHLLNLAGMIILALIFCPPVFYGLKLYAFSWSYVSASELVSLFKAVLLSFLFLAAALFLFRDSPIFLGFPRSTFFISFFLVFLFTGAVRFAKRIYLQVLQPKSKKVQERTLIVGAGDAGEQILRSILSSRTTQYLPVGFVDDSPQKQGISIHGFKVLGKISDIPHLVSSQNIEGMIIALPSSAGSRTIKKAAEVGREAGLKRIKIIPPVTEIIDGKVSIGNLKEPQIEDLLGREPVLLDFASIEKFISGKSILVTGAAGSIGAELCRQIAKFEPSRLLLLDQDETGIFNIEQELKSEYKIPEEFSLEAIVADTQDKERIAHIFKDFAPEIVFHAAAYKHVPLMEENPEEAVKTNIFGTEIVAKAAIEQKAEKFIFI
;
A
#
# COMPACT_ATOMS: atom_id res chain seq x y z
N MET A 1 -5.66 -25.05 -0.36
CA MET A 1 -6.66 -24.32 -1.17
C MET A 1 -6.31 -24.29 -2.66
N ILE A 2 -5.07 -23.98 -3.04
CA ILE A 2 -4.62 -23.85 -4.45
C ILE A 2 -4.85 -25.12 -5.28
N LYS A 3 -4.49 -26.31 -4.75
CA LYS A 3 -4.66 -27.60 -5.46
C LYS A 3 -6.11 -27.93 -5.84
N LYS A 4 -7.09 -27.62 -4.97
CA LYS A 4 -8.53 -27.87 -5.25
C LYS A 4 -9.04 -26.99 -6.39
N ARG A 5 -8.57 -25.75 -6.47
CA ARG A 5 -8.94 -24.80 -7.53
C ARG A 5 -8.35 -25.20 -8.89
N THR A 6 -7.07 -25.58 -8.92
CA THR A 6 -6.43 -26.09 -10.13
C THR A 6 -7.16 -27.32 -10.67
N LEU A 7 -7.54 -28.24 -9.78
CA LEU A 7 -8.28 -29.44 -10.16
C LEU A 7 -9.67 -29.12 -10.75
N PHE A 8 -10.40 -28.17 -10.16
CA PHE A 8 -11.69 -27.71 -10.68
C PHE A 8 -11.57 -27.17 -12.13
N PHE A 9 -10.58 -26.32 -12.40
CA PHE A 9 -10.37 -25.78 -13.75
C PHE A 9 -9.89 -26.83 -14.75
N LEU A 10 -9.05 -27.77 -14.33
CA LEU A 10 -8.59 -28.86 -15.18
C LEU A 10 -9.77 -29.74 -15.64
N ILE A 11 -10.64 -30.13 -14.70
CA ILE A 11 -11.84 -30.93 -15.01
C ILE A 11 -12.77 -30.14 -15.92
N GLY A 12 -12.98 -28.85 -15.63
CA GLY A 12 -13.77 -27.96 -16.47
C GLY A 12 -13.26 -27.89 -17.89
N ASP A 13 -11.95 -27.67 -18.09
CA ASP A 13 -11.36 -27.60 -19.43
C ASP A 13 -11.46 -28.93 -20.19
N ILE A 14 -11.30 -30.08 -19.53
CA ILE A 14 -11.49 -31.40 -20.17
C ILE A 14 -12.90 -31.52 -20.76
N ILE A 15 -13.92 -31.12 -19.99
CA ILE A 15 -15.31 -31.13 -20.44
C ILE A 15 -15.52 -30.15 -21.60
N LEU A 16 -15.02 -28.91 -21.46
CA LEU A 16 -15.19 -27.86 -22.47
C LEU A 16 -14.48 -28.18 -23.78
N ILE A 17 -13.27 -28.74 -23.72
CA ILE A 17 -12.51 -29.17 -24.91
C ILE A 17 -13.25 -30.29 -25.62
N SER A 18 -13.72 -31.30 -24.88
CA SER A 18 -14.47 -32.43 -25.46
C SER A 18 -15.77 -31.94 -26.11
N LEU A 19 -16.49 -31.04 -25.43
CA LEU A 19 -17.71 -30.43 -25.95
C LEU A 19 -17.45 -29.55 -27.18
N ALA A 20 -16.37 -28.78 -27.20
CA ALA A 20 -16.00 -27.93 -28.34
C ALA A 20 -15.69 -28.78 -29.59
N VAL A 21 -14.95 -29.87 -29.44
CA VAL A 21 -14.66 -30.79 -30.56
C VAL A 21 -15.94 -31.49 -31.04
N PHE A 22 -16.79 -31.96 -30.12
CA PHE A 22 -18.08 -32.56 -30.47
C PHE A 22 -18.98 -31.59 -31.24
N LEU A 23 -19.13 -30.36 -30.76
CA LEU A 23 -19.90 -29.32 -31.44
C LEU A 23 -19.28 -28.93 -32.79
N ALA A 24 -17.96 -28.97 -32.94
CA ALA A 24 -17.32 -28.71 -34.22
C ALA A 24 -17.70 -29.74 -35.29
N PHE A 25 -17.85 -31.02 -34.92
CA PHE A 25 -18.35 -32.05 -35.81
C PHE A 25 -19.85 -31.87 -36.11
N LEU A 26 -20.67 -31.59 -35.10
CA LEU A 26 -22.10 -31.31 -35.32
C LEU A 26 -22.30 -30.12 -36.28
N LEU A 27 -21.59 -29.01 -36.07
CA LEU A 27 -21.68 -27.83 -36.93
C LEU A 27 -21.19 -28.10 -38.36
N ARG A 28 -20.19 -28.99 -38.51
CA ARG A 28 -19.68 -29.35 -39.84
C ARG A 28 -20.64 -30.22 -40.65
N PHE A 29 -21.43 -31.05 -39.97
CA PHE A 29 -22.34 -32.00 -40.59
C PHE A 29 -23.81 -31.65 -40.35
N GLU A 30 -24.11 -30.35 -40.18
CA GLU A 30 -25.50 -29.86 -40.09
C GLU A 30 -26.35 -30.61 -39.03
N TRP A 31 -25.74 -30.87 -37.86
CA TRP A 31 -26.32 -31.58 -36.71
C TRP A 31 -26.45 -33.10 -36.80
N GLU A 32 -26.05 -33.72 -37.92
CA GLU A 32 -26.07 -35.18 -38.09
C GLU A 32 -24.68 -35.70 -38.48
N ILE A 33 -23.95 -36.30 -37.52
CA ILE A 33 -22.60 -36.82 -37.78
C ILE A 33 -22.71 -38.18 -38.50
N PRO A 34 -22.16 -38.33 -39.73
CA PRO A 34 -22.14 -39.62 -40.41
C PRO A 34 -21.37 -40.68 -39.61
N GLY A 35 -21.84 -41.93 -39.61
CA GLY A 35 -21.23 -43.01 -38.84
C GLY A 35 -19.75 -43.25 -39.15
N GLU A 36 -19.34 -43.01 -40.40
CA GLU A 36 -17.94 -43.10 -40.85
C GLU A 36 -17.00 -42.09 -40.17
N HIS A 37 -17.53 -41.02 -39.58
CA HIS A 37 -16.75 -39.97 -38.92
C HIS A 37 -16.78 -40.05 -37.38
N LEU A 38 -17.44 -41.03 -36.79
CA LEU A 38 -17.45 -41.23 -35.34
C LEU A 38 -16.06 -41.58 -34.79
N LEU A 39 -15.28 -42.37 -35.53
CA LEU A 39 -13.88 -42.66 -35.17
C LEU A 39 -13.01 -41.40 -35.26
N ASN A 40 -13.21 -40.58 -36.29
CA ASN A 40 -12.52 -39.29 -36.47
C ASN A 40 -12.80 -38.35 -35.28
N LEU A 41 -14.06 -38.29 -34.82
CA LEU A 41 -14.48 -37.51 -33.66
C LEU A 41 -13.78 -38.00 -32.37
N ALA A 42 -13.87 -39.30 -32.08
CA ALA A 42 -13.26 -39.87 -30.89
C ALA A 42 -11.74 -39.68 -30.87
N GLY A 43 -11.08 -39.93 -32.02
CA GLY A 43 -9.65 -39.68 -32.20
C GLY A 43 -9.28 -38.22 -31.97
N MET A 44 -10.08 -37.28 -32.47
CA MET A 44 -9.84 -35.86 -32.29
C MET A 44 -10.01 -35.41 -30.83
N ILE A 45 -11.03 -35.91 -30.11
CA ILE A 45 -11.21 -35.63 -28.67
C ILE A 45 -10.00 -36.14 -27.89
N ILE A 46 -9.57 -37.37 -28.14
CA ILE A 46 -8.42 -37.97 -27.44
C ILE A 46 -7.15 -37.14 -27.69
N LEU A 47 -6.85 -36.80 -28.95
CA LEU A 47 -5.67 -35.97 -29.27
C LEU A 47 -5.78 -34.58 -28.64
N ALA A 48 -6.96 -33.96 -28.65
CA ALA A 48 -7.17 -32.64 -28.03
C ALA A 48 -6.94 -32.68 -26.52
N LEU A 49 -7.37 -33.75 -25.83
CA LEU A 49 -7.13 -33.94 -24.39
C LEU A 49 -5.69 -34.32 -24.06
N ILE A 50 -4.95 -34.93 -25.00
CA ILE A 50 -3.51 -35.19 -24.83
C ILE A 50 -2.70 -33.89 -24.95
N PHE A 51 -3.06 -32.97 -25.86
CA PHE A 51 -2.24 -31.78 -26.12
C PHE A 51 -2.71 -30.50 -25.43
N CYS A 52 -4.01 -30.28 -25.22
CA CYS A 52 -4.49 -29.00 -24.68
C CYS A 52 -4.23 -28.85 -23.16
N PRO A 53 -4.72 -29.74 -22.28
CA PRO A 53 -4.54 -29.60 -20.84
C PRO A 53 -3.07 -29.52 -20.39
N PRO A 54 -2.12 -30.33 -20.92
CA PRO A 54 -0.71 -30.21 -20.54
C PRO A 54 -0.07 -28.88 -20.95
N VAL A 55 -0.37 -28.37 -22.15
CA VAL A 55 0.12 -27.06 -22.60
C VAL A 55 -0.45 -25.94 -21.72
N PHE A 56 -1.74 -26.01 -21.37
CA PHE A 56 -2.37 -25.04 -20.48
C PHE A 56 -1.73 -25.05 -19.08
N TYR A 57 -1.34 -26.24 -18.61
CA TYR A 57 -0.62 -26.41 -17.35
C TYR A 57 0.79 -25.84 -17.42
N GLY A 58 1.56 -26.16 -18.47
CA GLY A 58 2.92 -25.67 -18.68
C GLY A 58 3.00 -24.15 -18.81
N LEU A 59 2.02 -23.53 -19.46
CA LEU A 59 1.87 -22.07 -19.56
C LEU A 59 1.22 -21.43 -18.34
N LYS A 60 1.04 -22.18 -17.25
CA LYS A 60 0.54 -21.72 -15.95
C LYS A 60 -0.85 -21.07 -16.01
N LEU A 61 -1.70 -21.45 -16.97
CA LEU A 61 -3.06 -20.91 -17.10
C LEU A 61 -3.97 -21.28 -15.91
N TYR A 62 -3.59 -22.27 -15.11
CA TYR A 62 -4.32 -22.67 -13.90
C TYR A 62 -3.80 -22.01 -12.60
N ALA A 63 -2.68 -21.28 -12.66
CA ALA A 63 -2.14 -20.50 -11.54
C ALA A 63 -2.82 -19.12 -11.40
N PHE A 64 -4.01 -18.99 -11.98
CA PHE A 64 -4.77 -17.75 -12.16
C PHE A 64 -5.30 -17.15 -10.84
N SER A 65 -5.17 -15.83 -10.67
CA SER A 65 -5.81 -15.07 -9.59
C SER A 65 -6.88 -14.16 -10.17
N TRP A 66 -8.14 -14.38 -9.78
CA TRP A 66 -9.31 -13.63 -10.27
C TRP A 66 -9.26 -12.12 -9.99
N SER A 67 -8.29 -11.64 -9.23
CA SER A 67 -8.16 -10.23 -8.84
C SER A 67 -7.50 -9.33 -9.91
N TYR A 68 -6.84 -9.91 -10.93
CA TYR A 68 -6.00 -9.13 -11.87
C TYR A 68 -6.14 -9.57 -13.34
N VAL A 69 -7.37 -9.83 -13.79
CA VAL A 69 -7.64 -10.34 -15.14
C VAL A 69 -7.34 -9.29 -16.21
N SER A 70 -6.24 -9.44 -16.95
CA SER A 70 -5.70 -8.45 -17.88
C SER A 70 -5.75 -8.92 -19.35
N ALA A 71 -5.55 -8.00 -20.30
CA ALA A 71 -5.48 -8.35 -21.72
C ALA A 71 -4.36 -9.35 -22.05
N SER A 72 -3.30 -9.39 -21.23
CA SER A 72 -2.20 -10.34 -21.39
C SER A 72 -2.64 -11.79 -21.16
N GLU A 73 -3.67 -12.05 -20.36
CA GLU A 73 -4.17 -13.41 -20.14
C GLU A 73 -4.91 -13.96 -21.36
N LEU A 74 -5.63 -13.10 -22.10
CA LEU A 74 -6.26 -13.49 -23.36
C LEU A 74 -5.19 -13.85 -24.40
N VAL A 75 -4.10 -13.08 -24.44
CA VAL A 75 -2.95 -13.36 -25.31
C VAL A 75 -2.27 -14.68 -24.91
N SER A 76 -2.09 -14.93 -23.62
CA SER A 76 -1.52 -16.19 -23.12
C SER A 76 -2.43 -17.39 -23.44
N LEU A 77 -3.74 -17.24 -23.30
CA LEU A 77 -4.70 -18.27 -23.69
C LEU A 77 -4.64 -18.54 -25.20
N PHE A 78 -4.62 -17.48 -26.02
CA PHE A 78 -4.51 -17.62 -27.48
C PHE A 78 -3.23 -18.36 -27.88
N LYS A 79 -2.08 -17.99 -27.29
CA LYS A 79 -0.80 -18.68 -27.51
C LYS A 79 -0.86 -20.15 -27.10
N ALA A 80 -1.52 -20.46 -25.99
CA ALA A 80 -1.67 -21.83 -25.51
C ALA A 80 -2.53 -22.67 -26.46
N VAL A 81 -3.69 -22.17 -26.87
CA VAL A 81 -4.56 -22.87 -27.83
C VAL A 81 -3.85 -23.04 -29.17
N LEU A 82 -3.16 -21.99 -29.66
CA LEU A 82 -2.37 -22.07 -30.89
C LEU A 82 -1.31 -23.16 -30.81
N LEU A 83 -0.52 -23.19 -29.73
CA LEU A 83 0.51 -24.20 -29.55
C LEU A 83 -0.06 -25.62 -29.45
N SER A 84 -1.16 -25.82 -28.71
CA SER A 84 -1.84 -27.10 -28.65
C SER A 84 -2.37 -27.58 -29.99
N PHE A 85 -2.92 -26.67 -30.81
CA PHE A 85 -3.42 -26.99 -32.14
C PHE A 85 -2.30 -27.21 -33.16
N LEU A 86 -1.12 -26.60 -32.99
CA LEU A 86 0.08 -26.95 -33.77
C LEU A 86 0.53 -28.38 -33.50
N PHE A 87 0.56 -28.81 -32.22
CA PHE A 87 0.84 -30.21 -31.89
C PHE A 87 -0.22 -31.16 -32.44
N LEU A 88 -1.49 -30.78 -32.35
CA LEU A 88 -2.59 -31.57 -32.89
C LEU A 88 -2.53 -31.66 -34.42
N ALA A 89 -2.18 -30.59 -35.12
CA ALA A 89 -1.97 -30.60 -36.57
C ALA A 89 -0.81 -31.52 -36.98
N ALA A 90 0.30 -31.49 -36.23
CA ALA A 90 1.42 -32.40 -36.44
C ALA A 90 1.00 -33.87 -36.25
N ALA A 91 0.23 -34.17 -35.19
CA ALA A 91 -0.30 -35.50 -34.95
C ALA A 91 -1.25 -35.95 -36.07
N LEU A 92 -2.21 -35.10 -36.48
CA LEU A 92 -3.12 -35.41 -37.59
C LEU A 92 -2.37 -35.64 -38.91
N PHE A 93 -1.28 -34.91 -39.16
CA PHE A 93 -0.44 -35.12 -40.35
C PHE A 93 0.29 -36.47 -40.30
N LEU A 94 0.86 -36.84 -39.14
CA LEU A 94 1.56 -38.11 -38.96
C LEU A 94 0.63 -39.32 -39.04
N PHE A 95 -0.60 -39.20 -38.54
CA PHE A 95 -1.59 -40.27 -38.51
C PHE A 95 -2.62 -40.20 -39.64
N ARG A 96 -2.39 -39.39 -40.68
CA ARG A 96 -3.38 -39.15 -41.76
C ARG A 96 -3.82 -40.42 -42.49
N ASP A 97 -2.92 -41.40 -42.60
CA ASP A 97 -3.14 -42.65 -43.33
C ASP A 97 -3.66 -43.78 -42.40
N SER A 98 -3.87 -43.47 -41.12
CA SER A 98 -4.49 -44.38 -40.14
C SER A 98 -5.99 -44.54 -40.42
N PRO A 99 -6.57 -45.74 -40.18
CA PRO A 99 -8.02 -45.95 -40.25
C PRO A 99 -8.85 -44.96 -39.40
N ILE A 100 -8.25 -44.39 -38.35
CA ILE A 100 -8.91 -43.47 -37.41
C ILE A 100 -9.04 -42.05 -37.97
N PHE A 101 -8.22 -41.66 -38.96
CA PHE A 101 -8.21 -40.30 -39.53
C PHE A 101 -8.35 -40.29 -41.05
N LEU A 102 -8.65 -41.44 -41.65
CA LEU A 102 -8.94 -41.55 -43.06
C LEU A 102 -10.18 -40.71 -43.40
N GLY A 103 -10.07 -39.84 -44.40
CA GLY A 103 -11.16 -38.93 -44.75
C GLY A 103 -11.48 -37.86 -43.69
N PHE A 104 -10.52 -37.51 -42.82
CA PHE A 104 -10.73 -36.52 -41.77
C PHE A 104 -11.23 -35.15 -42.31
N PRO A 105 -12.37 -34.62 -41.82
CA PRO A 105 -12.92 -33.35 -42.27
C PRO A 105 -12.07 -32.15 -41.78
N ARG A 106 -11.17 -31.63 -42.62
CA ARG A 106 -10.19 -30.59 -42.23
C ARG A 106 -10.79 -29.31 -41.63
N SER A 107 -12.04 -28.97 -41.96
CA SER A 107 -12.74 -27.82 -41.39
C SER A 107 -13.07 -27.99 -39.90
N THR A 108 -13.28 -29.21 -39.39
CA THR A 108 -13.56 -29.44 -37.95
C THR A 108 -12.36 -29.07 -37.09
N PHE A 109 -11.14 -29.14 -37.63
CA PHE A 109 -9.93 -28.63 -36.98
C PHE A 109 -10.04 -27.14 -36.67
N PHE A 110 -10.35 -26.31 -37.67
CA PHE A 110 -10.45 -24.86 -37.48
C PHE A 110 -11.66 -24.49 -36.61
N ILE A 111 -12.81 -25.14 -36.80
CA ILE A 111 -13.99 -24.91 -35.95
C ILE A 111 -13.68 -25.28 -34.49
N SER A 112 -13.00 -26.41 -34.25
CA SER A 112 -12.57 -26.80 -32.90
C SER A 112 -11.61 -25.80 -32.29
N PHE A 113 -10.66 -25.25 -33.06
CA PHE A 113 -9.74 -24.21 -32.59
C PHE A 113 -10.51 -23.00 -32.03
N PHE A 114 -11.47 -22.49 -32.80
CA PHE A 114 -12.29 -21.35 -32.39
C PHE A 114 -13.18 -21.68 -31.19
N LEU A 115 -13.84 -22.84 -31.18
CA LEU A 115 -14.73 -23.22 -30.07
C LEU A 115 -13.97 -23.49 -28.77
N VAL A 116 -12.80 -24.13 -28.83
CA VAL A 116 -11.94 -24.34 -27.65
C VAL A 116 -11.50 -23.01 -27.08
N PHE A 117 -10.99 -22.09 -27.91
CA PHE A 117 -10.62 -20.75 -27.47
C PHE A 117 -11.80 -19.98 -26.87
N LEU A 118 -12.96 -20.04 -27.53
CA LEU A 118 -14.17 -19.35 -27.09
C LEU A 118 -14.68 -19.89 -25.75
N PHE A 119 -14.82 -21.20 -25.59
CA PHE A 119 -15.38 -21.79 -24.36
C PHE A 119 -14.45 -21.65 -23.16
N THR A 120 -13.18 -22.00 -23.34
CA THR A 120 -12.18 -21.91 -22.26
C THR A 120 -11.91 -20.45 -21.87
N GLY A 121 -11.99 -19.53 -22.84
CA GLY A 121 -11.96 -18.09 -22.61
C GLY A 121 -13.22 -17.61 -21.89
N ALA A 122 -14.41 -17.94 -22.39
CA ALA A 122 -15.68 -17.51 -21.82
C ALA A 122 -15.78 -17.84 -20.33
N VAL A 123 -15.44 -19.06 -19.91
CA VAL A 123 -15.46 -19.44 -18.48
C VAL A 123 -14.47 -18.63 -17.64
N ARG A 124 -13.26 -18.37 -18.15
CA ARG A 124 -12.24 -17.58 -17.44
C ARG A 124 -12.61 -16.09 -17.35
N PHE A 125 -13.27 -15.54 -18.36
CA PHE A 125 -13.71 -14.15 -18.40
C PHE A 125 -15.13 -13.93 -17.87
N ALA A 126 -15.90 -14.99 -17.62
CA ALA A 126 -17.31 -14.91 -17.21
C ALA A 126 -17.51 -14.05 -15.96
N LYS A 127 -16.69 -14.22 -14.92
CA LYS A 127 -16.79 -13.38 -13.70
C LYS A 127 -16.44 -11.91 -13.99
N ARG A 128 -15.50 -11.64 -14.89
CA ARG A 128 -15.14 -10.26 -15.26
C ARG A 128 -16.28 -9.61 -16.02
N ILE A 129 -16.85 -10.29 -17.00
CA ILE A 129 -18.03 -9.82 -17.74
C ILE A 129 -19.19 -9.63 -16.75
N TYR A 130 -19.39 -10.57 -15.84
CA TYR A 130 -20.43 -10.45 -14.80
C TYR A 130 -20.22 -9.24 -13.88
N LEU A 131 -19.00 -9.03 -13.38
CA LEU A 131 -18.69 -7.93 -12.47
C LEU A 131 -18.53 -6.56 -13.14
N GLN A 132 -18.12 -6.50 -14.42
CA GLN A 132 -17.86 -5.23 -15.12
C GLN A 132 -18.98 -4.81 -16.06
N VAL A 133 -19.78 -5.76 -16.58
CA VAL A 133 -20.82 -5.49 -17.59
C VAL A 133 -22.22 -5.74 -17.01
N LEU A 134 -22.40 -6.79 -16.20
CA LEU A 134 -23.72 -7.19 -15.68
C LEU A 134 -24.02 -6.69 -14.25
N GLN A 135 -23.02 -6.26 -13.48
CA GLN A 135 -23.32 -5.44 -12.31
C GLN A 135 -23.85 -4.10 -12.82
N PRO A 136 -25.10 -3.72 -12.48
CA PRO A 136 -25.55 -2.37 -12.74
C PRO A 136 -24.52 -1.43 -12.09
N LYS A 137 -24.15 -0.34 -12.78
CA LYS A 137 -23.52 0.79 -12.11
C LYS A 137 -24.36 1.07 -10.88
N SER A 138 -23.87 0.69 -9.69
CA SER A 138 -24.47 1.22 -8.48
C SER A 138 -24.34 2.72 -8.69
N LYS A 139 -25.47 3.42 -8.80
CA LYS A 139 -25.55 4.83 -8.43
C LYS A 139 -25.17 4.86 -6.95
N LYS A 140 -23.89 4.68 -6.64
CA LYS A 140 -23.36 5.16 -5.38
C LYS A 140 -23.67 6.65 -5.43
N VAL A 141 -24.48 7.10 -4.49
CA VAL A 141 -24.70 8.51 -4.22
C VAL A 141 -23.31 9.11 -4.13
N GLN A 142 -22.92 9.86 -5.16
CA GLN A 142 -21.62 10.51 -5.18
C GLN A 142 -21.76 11.78 -4.35
N GLU A 143 -20.99 11.83 -3.29
CA GLU A 143 -20.95 12.92 -2.33
C GLU A 143 -20.48 14.18 -3.05
N ARG A 144 -21.31 15.23 -3.06
CA ARG A 144 -20.95 16.53 -3.64
C ARG A 144 -19.82 17.15 -2.81
N THR A 145 -18.61 17.14 -3.38
CA THR A 145 -17.38 17.46 -2.64
C THR A 145 -16.77 18.78 -3.10
N LEU A 146 -16.47 19.66 -2.15
CA LEU A 146 -15.71 20.88 -2.36
C LEU A 146 -14.20 20.62 -2.14
N ILE A 147 -13.34 21.15 -3.01
CA ILE A 147 -11.89 21.04 -2.84
C ILE A 147 -11.35 22.38 -2.34
N VAL A 148 -10.76 22.40 -1.14
CA VAL A 148 -10.11 23.59 -0.57
C VAL A 148 -8.63 23.60 -0.95
N GLY A 149 -8.20 24.62 -1.67
CA GLY A 149 -6.87 24.72 -2.26
C GLY A 149 -6.88 24.39 -3.74
N ALA A 150 -6.76 25.41 -4.58
CA ALA A 150 -6.65 25.30 -6.04
C ALA A 150 -5.18 25.30 -6.49
N GLY A 151 -4.30 24.68 -5.69
CA GLY A 151 -2.89 24.46 -6.03
C GLY A 151 -2.65 23.06 -6.60
N ASP A 152 -1.38 22.68 -6.71
CA ASP A 152 -0.97 21.39 -7.30
C ASP A 152 -1.59 20.20 -6.58
N ALA A 153 -1.67 20.23 -5.25
CA ALA A 153 -2.30 19.16 -4.47
C ALA A 153 -3.81 19.03 -4.77
N GLY A 154 -4.51 20.15 -4.92
CA GLY A 154 -5.94 20.17 -5.28
C GLY A 154 -6.19 19.70 -6.70
N GLU A 155 -5.32 20.08 -7.65
CA GLU A 155 -5.36 19.59 -9.03
C GLU A 155 -5.15 18.09 -9.10
N GLN A 156 -4.15 17.56 -8.36
CA GLN A 156 -3.86 16.12 -8.33
C GLN A 156 -5.02 15.31 -7.76
N ILE A 157 -5.66 15.80 -6.69
CA ILE A 157 -6.88 15.18 -6.15
C ILE A 157 -8.00 15.21 -7.17
N LEU A 158 -8.26 16.35 -7.82
CA LEU A 158 -9.29 16.42 -8.85
C LEU A 158 -9.01 15.44 -9.99
N ARG A 159 -7.77 15.38 -10.47
CA ARG A 159 -7.36 14.43 -11.51
C ARG A 159 -7.52 12.98 -11.05
N SER A 160 -7.22 12.67 -9.80
CA SER A 160 -7.45 11.34 -9.21
C SER A 160 -8.94 11.00 -9.16
N ILE A 161 -9.79 11.98 -8.80
CA ILE A 161 -11.25 11.85 -8.78
C ILE A 161 -11.81 11.59 -10.18
N LEU A 162 -11.37 12.36 -11.18
CA LEU A 162 -11.84 12.24 -12.56
C LEU A 162 -11.34 10.97 -13.27
N SER A 163 -10.14 10.50 -12.92
CA SER A 163 -9.54 9.29 -13.53
C SER A 163 -10.06 7.99 -12.93
N SER A 164 -10.57 8.01 -11.70
CA SER A 164 -11.09 6.82 -11.03
C SER A 164 -12.58 6.59 -11.34
N ARG A 165 -12.91 5.38 -11.77
CA ARG A 165 -14.28 4.98 -12.16
C ARG A 165 -15.16 4.58 -10.98
N THR A 166 -14.61 4.52 -9.77
CA THR A 166 -15.25 3.97 -8.57
C THR A 166 -15.28 4.96 -7.41
N THR A 167 -15.02 6.25 -7.67
CA THR A 167 -14.98 7.27 -6.62
C THR A 167 -16.36 7.55 -6.06
N GLN A 168 -16.37 7.84 -4.77
CA GLN A 168 -17.55 8.30 -4.04
C GLN A 168 -17.70 9.83 -4.07
N TYR A 169 -16.78 10.55 -4.71
CA TYR A 169 -16.71 12.00 -4.71
C TYR A 169 -17.18 12.57 -6.05
N LEU A 170 -18.09 13.53 -6.01
CA LEU A 170 -18.50 14.35 -7.14
C LEU A 170 -17.97 15.78 -6.92
N PRO A 171 -16.88 16.19 -7.60
CA PRO A 171 -16.30 17.50 -7.39
C PRO A 171 -17.30 18.58 -7.82
N VAL A 172 -17.50 19.60 -6.98
CA VAL A 172 -18.38 20.75 -7.29
C VAL A 172 -17.56 21.95 -7.76
N GLY A 173 -16.38 22.15 -7.17
CA GLY A 173 -15.50 23.27 -7.47
C GLY A 173 -14.40 23.41 -6.42
N PHE A 174 -13.65 24.49 -6.52
CA PHE A 174 -12.56 24.82 -5.61
C PHE A 174 -12.88 26.05 -4.76
N VAL A 175 -12.21 26.18 -3.62
CA VAL A 175 -12.06 27.46 -2.89
C VAL A 175 -10.59 27.68 -2.56
N ASP A 176 -10.07 28.90 -2.73
CA ASP A 176 -8.66 29.21 -2.48
C ASP A 176 -8.53 30.70 -2.12
N ASP A 177 -7.85 31.06 -1.02
CA ASP A 177 -7.77 32.46 -0.59
C ASP A 177 -6.85 33.32 -1.49
N SER A 178 -6.05 32.71 -2.38
CA SER A 178 -5.18 33.42 -3.34
C SER A 178 -5.98 34.24 -4.35
N PRO A 179 -5.80 35.57 -4.42
CA PRO A 179 -6.48 36.43 -5.39
C PRO A 179 -6.22 36.02 -6.84
N GLN A 180 -5.02 35.52 -7.15
CA GLN A 180 -4.63 35.11 -8.50
C GLN A 180 -5.40 33.89 -9.00
N LYS A 181 -5.97 33.10 -8.08
CA LYS A 181 -6.72 31.89 -8.40
C LYS A 181 -8.23 32.09 -8.39
N GLN A 182 -8.71 33.28 -8.01
CA GLN A 182 -10.15 33.53 -8.02
C GLN A 182 -10.70 33.54 -9.45
N GLY A 183 -11.80 32.82 -9.68
CA GLY A 183 -12.48 32.76 -10.97
C GLY A 183 -11.78 31.92 -12.05
N ILE A 184 -10.61 31.33 -11.79
CA ILE A 184 -9.97 30.41 -12.73
C ILE A 184 -10.69 29.06 -12.76
N SER A 185 -10.52 28.33 -13.85
CA SER A 185 -11.06 26.97 -14.00
C SER A 185 -9.93 25.96 -14.14
N ILE A 186 -9.99 24.87 -13.37
CA ILE A 186 -9.05 23.75 -13.39
C ILE A 186 -9.83 22.51 -13.83
N HIS A 187 -9.46 21.89 -14.95
CA HIS A 187 -10.17 20.74 -15.55
C HIS A 187 -11.70 20.94 -15.70
N GLY A 188 -12.13 22.17 -16.00
CA GLY A 188 -13.54 22.53 -16.12
C GLY A 188 -14.27 22.86 -14.81
N PHE A 189 -13.59 22.77 -13.66
CA PHE A 189 -14.12 23.14 -12.34
C PHE A 189 -13.59 24.51 -11.90
N LYS A 190 -14.50 25.41 -11.53
CA LYS A 190 -14.15 26.78 -11.15
C LYS A 190 -13.71 26.90 -9.69
N VAL A 191 -12.86 27.88 -9.41
CA VAL A 191 -12.67 28.42 -8.06
C VAL A 191 -13.86 29.33 -7.74
N LEU A 192 -14.72 28.87 -6.84
CA LEU A 192 -16.02 29.44 -6.52
C LEU A 192 -15.97 30.60 -5.53
N GLY A 193 -14.86 30.72 -4.79
CA GLY A 193 -14.68 31.76 -3.78
C GLY A 193 -13.50 31.49 -2.86
N LYS A 194 -13.52 32.16 -1.72
CA LYS A 194 -12.55 32.04 -0.62
C LYS A 194 -13.02 31.02 0.41
N ILE A 195 -12.14 30.68 1.36
CA ILE A 195 -12.46 29.80 2.48
C ILE A 195 -13.63 30.38 3.31
N SER A 196 -13.72 31.71 3.43
CA SER A 196 -14.84 32.39 4.10
C SER A 196 -16.21 32.14 3.46
N ASP A 197 -16.24 31.79 2.17
CA ASP A 197 -17.47 31.66 1.40
C ASP A 197 -18.05 30.24 1.50
N ILE A 198 -17.33 29.31 2.14
CA ILE A 198 -17.73 27.91 2.33
C ILE A 198 -19.16 27.79 2.90
N PRO A 199 -19.59 28.53 3.95
CA PRO A 199 -20.95 28.37 4.49
C PRO A 199 -22.05 28.68 3.48
N HIS A 200 -21.85 29.72 2.65
CA HIS A 200 -22.77 30.06 1.58
C HIS A 200 -22.72 29.04 0.42
N LEU A 201 -21.54 28.53 0.09
CA LEU A 201 -21.38 27.52 -0.96
C LEU A 201 -22.00 26.18 -0.56
N VAL A 202 -21.91 25.80 0.72
CA VAL A 202 -22.47 24.54 1.23
C VAL A 202 -23.99 24.51 1.05
N SER A 203 -24.67 25.61 1.40
CA SER A 203 -26.11 25.75 1.24
C SER A 203 -26.53 25.93 -0.23
N SER A 204 -25.87 26.80 -0.99
CA SER A 204 -26.27 27.12 -2.37
C SER A 204 -25.97 26.01 -3.38
N GLN A 205 -24.93 25.20 -3.15
CA GLN A 205 -24.48 24.15 -4.08
C GLN A 205 -24.73 22.72 -3.58
N ASN A 206 -25.46 22.55 -2.46
CA ASN A 206 -25.72 21.27 -1.80
C ASN A 206 -24.43 20.45 -1.61
N ILE A 207 -23.45 21.01 -0.93
CA ILE A 207 -22.16 20.35 -0.69
C ILE A 207 -22.33 19.40 0.50
N GLU A 208 -21.94 18.15 0.33
CA GLU A 208 -22.08 17.10 1.33
C GLU A 208 -20.77 16.83 2.09
N GLY A 209 -19.64 17.19 1.49
CA GLY A 209 -18.32 17.07 2.11
C GLY A 209 -17.25 17.94 1.46
N MET A 210 -16.06 17.94 2.03
CA MET A 210 -14.92 18.71 1.54
C MET A 210 -13.59 17.98 1.70
N ILE A 211 -12.66 18.28 0.79
CA ILE A 211 -11.29 17.82 0.82
C ILE A 211 -10.38 19.04 0.97
N ILE A 212 -9.57 19.09 2.02
CA ILE A 212 -8.58 20.15 2.25
C ILE A 212 -7.26 19.73 1.61
N ALA A 213 -6.95 20.39 0.50
CA ALA A 213 -5.80 20.18 -0.37
C ALA A 213 -4.85 21.39 -0.35
N LEU A 214 -4.50 21.84 0.86
CA LEU A 214 -3.56 22.93 1.08
C LEU A 214 -2.16 22.35 1.38
N PRO A 215 -1.08 22.90 0.80
CA PRO A 215 0.28 22.44 1.08
C PRO A 215 0.67 22.76 2.53
N SER A 216 1.64 22.04 3.09
CA SER A 216 2.20 22.32 4.42
C SER A 216 2.72 23.77 4.56
N SER A 217 3.11 24.40 3.46
CA SER A 217 3.55 25.80 3.39
C SER A 217 2.41 26.84 3.49
N ALA A 218 1.15 26.44 3.32
CA ALA A 218 0.00 27.34 3.50
C ALA A 218 -0.26 27.70 4.97
N GLY A 219 0.51 27.12 5.89
CA GLY A 219 0.39 27.30 7.32
C GLY A 219 -0.77 26.49 7.89
N SER A 220 -0.50 25.79 8.99
CA SER A 220 -1.48 25.05 9.77
C SER A 220 -2.75 25.85 10.12
N ARG A 221 -2.60 27.16 10.30
CA ARG A 221 -3.69 28.10 10.60
C ARG A 221 -4.75 28.12 9.49
N THR A 222 -4.35 28.03 8.23
CA THR A 222 -5.27 28.06 7.09
C THR A 222 -6.04 26.73 6.98
N ILE A 223 -5.38 25.61 7.21
CA ILE A 223 -5.99 24.27 7.27
C ILE A 223 -7.01 24.22 8.40
N LYS A 224 -6.64 24.69 9.60
CA LYS A 224 -7.52 24.77 10.76
C LYS A 224 -8.74 25.63 10.49
N LYS A 225 -8.53 26.85 9.96
CA LYS A 225 -9.61 27.76 9.57
C LYS A 225 -10.57 27.10 8.58
N ALA A 226 -10.06 26.43 7.54
CA ALA A 226 -10.90 25.74 6.57
C ALA A 226 -11.72 24.61 7.19
N ALA A 227 -11.12 23.82 8.09
CA ALA A 227 -11.80 22.75 8.80
C ALA A 227 -12.88 23.29 9.75
N GLU A 228 -12.59 24.35 10.51
CA GLU A 228 -13.54 25.01 11.40
C GLU A 228 -14.74 25.58 10.63
N VAL A 229 -14.48 26.38 9.59
CA VAL A 229 -15.54 26.96 8.75
C VAL A 229 -16.38 25.86 8.08
N GLY A 230 -15.76 24.76 7.64
CA GLY A 230 -16.47 23.60 7.10
C GLY A 230 -17.41 22.94 8.11
N ARG A 231 -16.95 22.79 9.37
CA ARG A 231 -17.78 22.22 10.45
C ARG A 231 -18.93 23.15 10.83
N GLU A 232 -18.67 24.46 10.93
CA GLU A 232 -19.69 25.48 11.19
C GLU A 232 -20.76 25.50 10.09
N ALA A 233 -20.35 25.24 8.84
CA ALA A 233 -21.26 25.10 7.70
C ALA A 233 -22.07 23.78 7.72
N GLY A 234 -21.87 22.90 8.70
CA GLY A 234 -22.61 21.64 8.86
C GLY A 234 -22.02 20.44 8.08
N LEU A 235 -20.81 20.56 7.53
CA LEU A 235 -20.16 19.46 6.84
C LEU A 235 -19.66 18.42 7.84
N LYS A 236 -20.19 17.20 7.74
CA LYS A 236 -19.77 16.06 8.58
C LYS A 236 -18.57 15.31 8.01
N ARG A 237 -18.30 15.47 6.71
CA ARG A 237 -17.30 14.72 5.96
C ARG A 237 -16.21 15.67 5.47
N ILE A 238 -15.19 15.82 6.30
CA ILE A 238 -14.01 16.63 6.00
C ILE A 238 -12.82 15.68 5.91
N LYS A 239 -12.07 15.75 4.82
CA LYS A 239 -10.85 14.97 4.61
C LYS A 239 -9.67 15.91 4.36
N ILE A 240 -8.48 15.52 4.78
CA ILE A 240 -7.24 16.30 4.62
C ILE A 240 -6.20 15.46 3.88
N ILE A 241 -5.38 16.13 3.07
CA ILE A 241 -4.17 15.53 2.48
C ILE A 241 -3.05 15.54 3.53
N PRO A 242 -2.44 14.39 3.83
CA PRO A 242 -1.36 14.31 4.79
C PRO A 242 -0.11 15.06 4.30
N PRO A 243 0.82 15.43 5.21
CA PRO A 243 2.08 16.06 4.84
C PRO A 243 2.88 15.22 3.84
N VAL A 244 3.68 15.88 2.99
CA VAL A 244 4.48 15.22 1.93
C VAL A 244 5.43 14.15 2.49
N THR A 245 5.90 14.29 3.74
CA THR A 245 6.73 13.29 4.43
C THR A 245 6.05 11.93 4.61
N GLU A 246 4.72 11.88 4.59
CA GLU A 246 3.94 10.64 4.69
C GLU A 246 3.55 10.06 3.32
N ILE A 247 3.92 10.73 2.22
CA ILE A 247 3.58 10.32 0.86
C ILE A 247 4.78 9.60 0.24
N ILE A 248 4.78 8.27 0.32
CA ILE A 248 5.89 7.37 -0.08
C ILE A 248 6.37 7.60 -1.53
N ASP A 249 5.46 7.96 -2.46
CA ASP A 249 5.79 8.11 -3.90
C ASP A 249 5.77 9.57 -4.40
N GLY A 250 5.62 10.55 -3.51
CA GLY A 250 5.48 11.97 -3.88
C GLY A 250 4.23 12.33 -4.73
N LYS A 251 3.35 11.36 -4.98
CA LYS A 251 2.10 11.52 -5.74
C LYS A 251 0.90 11.48 -4.81
N VAL A 252 0.07 12.52 -4.88
CA VAL A 252 -1.15 12.62 -4.07
C VAL A 252 -2.29 11.86 -4.76
N SER A 253 -2.97 10.97 -4.03
CA SER A 253 -4.13 10.24 -4.53
C SER A 253 -5.29 10.23 -3.52
N ILE A 254 -6.49 9.86 -3.99
CA ILE A 254 -7.66 9.67 -3.11
C ILE A 254 -7.38 8.70 -1.95
N GLY A 255 -6.51 7.70 -2.14
CA GLY A 255 -6.17 6.72 -1.11
C GLY A 255 -5.40 7.31 0.07
N ASN A 256 -4.83 8.51 -0.09
CA ASN A 256 -4.06 9.19 0.95
C ASN A 256 -4.93 10.08 1.85
N LEU A 257 -6.21 10.27 1.54
CA LEU A 257 -7.09 11.16 2.29
C LEU A 257 -7.38 10.61 3.71
N LYS A 258 -7.12 11.42 4.74
CA LYS A 258 -7.38 11.07 6.15
C LYS A 258 -8.39 12.02 6.78
N GLU A 259 -8.93 11.63 7.94
CA GLU A 259 -9.74 12.54 8.77
C GLU A 259 -8.82 13.54 9.49
N PRO A 260 -9.25 14.79 9.71
CA PRO A 260 -8.48 15.77 10.47
C PRO A 260 -8.16 15.23 11.88
N GLN A 261 -6.90 15.04 12.22
CA GLN A 261 -6.48 14.70 13.58
C GLN A 261 -6.29 15.97 14.42
N ILE A 262 -6.21 15.83 15.75
CA ILE A 262 -6.04 16.97 16.66
C ILE A 262 -4.71 17.67 16.37
N GLU A 263 -3.68 16.90 16.04
CA GLU A 263 -2.33 17.31 15.73
C GLU A 263 -2.28 18.24 14.49
N ASP A 264 -3.07 17.93 13.46
CA ASP A 264 -3.21 18.76 12.24
C ASP A 264 -3.83 20.13 12.53
N LEU A 265 -4.60 20.24 13.61
CA LEU A 265 -5.29 21.45 14.07
C LEU A 265 -4.50 22.22 15.14
N LEU A 266 -3.47 21.61 15.73
CA LEU A 266 -2.59 22.21 16.73
C LEU A 266 -1.50 23.09 16.13
N GLY A 267 -1.23 22.89 14.84
CA GLY A 267 -0.67 23.89 13.96
C GLY A 267 0.65 24.53 14.37
N ARG A 268 1.60 23.71 14.81
CA ARG A 268 2.98 24.18 14.91
C ARG A 268 3.53 24.45 13.50
N GLU A 269 4.22 25.57 13.34
CA GLU A 269 5.17 25.69 12.24
C GLU A 269 6.20 24.57 12.40
N PRO A 270 6.50 23.79 11.35
CA PRO A 270 7.59 22.84 11.43
C PRO A 270 8.84 23.62 11.82
N VAL A 271 9.44 23.25 12.96
CA VAL A 271 10.68 23.87 13.41
C VAL A 271 11.70 23.65 12.32
N LEU A 272 12.24 24.73 11.75
CA LEU A 272 13.39 24.67 10.86
C LEU A 272 14.57 24.17 11.71
N LEU A 273 14.81 22.87 11.65
CA LEU A 273 15.93 22.25 12.33
C LEU A 273 17.22 22.71 11.64
N ASP A 274 18.12 23.31 12.42
CA ASP A 274 19.47 23.62 11.95
C ASP A 274 20.28 22.31 11.92
N PHE A 275 20.13 21.60 10.79
CA PHE A 275 20.80 20.31 10.57
C PHE A 275 22.32 20.40 10.72
N ALA A 276 22.94 21.52 10.33
CA ALA A 276 24.39 21.70 10.43
C ALA A 276 24.84 21.78 11.89
N SER A 277 24.08 22.47 12.74
CA SER A 277 24.36 22.51 14.18
C SER A 277 24.13 21.15 14.86
N ILE A 278 23.10 20.41 14.45
CA ILE A 278 22.79 19.08 15.00
C ILE A 278 23.87 18.06 14.59
N GLU A 279 24.27 18.05 13.32
CA GLU A 279 25.34 17.20 12.80
C GLU A 279 26.65 17.45 13.53
N LYS A 280 27.05 18.72 13.68
CA LYS A 280 28.26 19.10 14.43
C LYS A 280 28.20 18.66 15.90
N PHE A 281 27.02 18.62 16.50
CA PHE A 281 26.83 18.22 17.89
C PHE A 281 26.89 16.70 18.07
N ILE A 282 26.47 15.90 17.08
CA ILE A 282 26.32 14.44 17.19
C ILE A 282 27.50 13.69 16.56
N SER A 283 28.03 14.19 15.44
CA SER A 283 29.01 13.48 14.63
C SER A 283 30.30 13.19 15.41
N GLY A 284 30.76 11.94 15.33
CA GLY A 284 31.97 11.47 15.99
C GLY A 284 31.88 11.34 17.52
N LYS A 285 30.72 11.57 18.13
CA LYS A 285 30.52 11.51 19.59
C LYS A 285 30.02 10.15 20.08
N SER A 286 30.39 9.78 21.30
CA SER A 286 29.79 8.64 22.02
C SER A 286 28.50 9.07 22.69
N ILE A 287 27.37 8.46 22.31
CA ILE A 287 26.03 8.92 22.72
C ILE A 287 25.27 7.81 23.45
N LEU A 288 24.72 8.14 24.62
CA LEU A 288 23.82 7.28 25.38
C LEU A 288 22.37 7.77 25.26
N VAL A 289 21.46 6.86 24.92
CA VAL A 289 20.02 7.09 24.99
C VAL A 289 19.41 6.15 26.03
N THR A 290 18.88 6.69 27.13
CA THR A 290 18.08 5.92 28.08
C THR A 290 16.62 5.91 27.65
N GLY A 291 15.87 4.86 27.99
CA GLY A 291 14.49 4.72 27.53
C GLY A 291 14.42 4.39 26.02
N ALA A 292 15.46 3.76 25.47
CA ALA A 292 15.63 3.55 24.04
C ALA A 292 14.58 2.59 23.43
N ALA A 293 13.94 1.73 24.23
CA ALA A 293 12.81 0.93 23.79
C ALA A 293 11.48 1.72 23.76
N GLY A 294 11.43 2.86 24.45
CA GLY A 294 10.29 3.74 24.47
C GLY A 294 10.08 4.48 23.15
N SER A 295 8.86 4.95 22.88
CA SER A 295 8.52 5.63 21.63
C SER A 295 9.39 6.86 21.32
N ILE A 296 9.78 7.63 22.35
CA ILE A 296 10.61 8.82 22.20
C ILE A 296 12.09 8.42 22.05
N GLY A 297 12.57 7.52 22.91
CA GLY A 297 13.95 7.03 22.85
C GLY A 297 14.27 6.35 21.53
N ALA A 298 13.40 5.48 21.04
CA ALA A 298 13.56 4.81 19.75
C ALA A 298 13.66 5.82 18.58
N GLU A 299 12.81 6.85 18.58
CA GLU A 299 12.88 7.90 17.56
C GLU A 299 14.17 8.72 17.66
N LEU A 300 14.62 9.06 18.86
CA LEU A 300 15.93 9.69 19.05
C LEU A 300 17.06 8.83 18.50
N CYS A 301 17.05 7.52 18.78
CA CYS A 301 18.05 6.60 18.26
C CYS A 301 18.09 6.59 16.73
N ARG A 302 16.91 6.57 16.07
CA ARG A 302 16.81 6.68 14.60
C ARG A 302 17.36 7.99 14.07
N GLN A 303 17.08 9.11 14.72
CA GLN A 303 17.55 10.42 14.25
C GLN A 303 19.06 10.58 14.48
N ILE A 304 19.56 10.17 15.65
CA ILE A 304 20.98 10.23 16.00
C ILE A 304 21.82 9.36 15.07
N ALA A 305 21.36 8.15 14.72
CA ALA A 305 22.07 7.23 13.83
C ALA A 305 22.37 7.82 12.44
N LYS A 306 21.61 8.84 11.99
CA LYS A 306 21.80 9.50 10.68
C LYS A 306 22.97 10.48 10.64
N PHE A 307 23.50 10.89 11.80
CA PHE A 307 24.54 11.93 11.91
C PHE A 307 25.92 11.36 12.26
N GLU A 308 26.14 10.08 11.99
CA GLU A 308 27.45 9.42 12.13
C GLU A 308 28.14 9.63 13.50
N PRO A 309 27.47 9.32 14.64
CA PRO A 309 28.17 9.29 15.92
C PRO A 309 29.25 8.20 15.93
N SER A 310 30.27 8.33 16.79
CA SER A 310 31.30 7.29 16.93
C SER A 310 30.77 6.05 17.64
N ARG A 311 29.78 6.22 18.52
CA ARG A 311 29.09 5.14 19.22
C ARG A 311 27.68 5.56 19.60
N LEU A 312 26.72 4.63 19.48
CA LEU A 312 25.35 4.79 19.97
C LEU A 312 25.00 3.66 20.95
N LEU A 313 24.75 4.03 22.21
CA LEU A 313 24.35 3.12 23.28
C LEU A 313 22.83 3.21 23.49
N LEU A 314 22.14 2.08 23.31
CA LEU A 314 20.70 1.94 23.50
C LEU A 314 20.45 1.33 24.88
N LEU A 315 19.90 2.08 25.83
CA LEU A 315 19.67 1.61 27.19
C LEU A 315 18.18 1.58 27.54
N ASP A 316 17.67 0.42 27.95
CA ASP A 316 16.33 0.27 28.50
C ASP A 316 16.24 -0.99 29.39
N GLN A 317 15.21 -1.07 30.23
CA GLN A 317 14.86 -2.29 30.96
C GLN A 317 14.08 -3.29 30.09
N ASP A 318 13.39 -2.80 29.04
CA ASP A 318 12.65 -3.65 28.10
C ASP A 318 13.61 -4.33 27.11
N GLU A 319 13.94 -5.58 27.40
CA GLU A 319 14.79 -6.44 26.57
C GLU A 319 14.26 -6.60 25.14
N THR A 320 12.96 -6.84 24.99
CA THR A 320 12.36 -7.08 23.68
C THR A 320 12.33 -5.79 22.86
N GLY A 321 12.02 -4.67 23.51
CA GLY A 321 12.06 -3.37 22.88
C GLY A 321 13.46 -2.97 22.40
N ILE A 322 14.49 -3.20 23.20
CA ILE A 322 15.90 -2.99 22.83
C ILE A 322 16.31 -3.87 21.64
N PHE A 323 15.98 -5.16 21.66
CA PHE A 323 16.26 -6.06 20.55
C PHE A 323 15.62 -5.57 19.24
N ASN A 324 14.36 -5.14 19.29
CA ASN A 324 13.64 -4.68 18.11
C ASN A 324 14.26 -3.42 17.51
N ILE A 325 14.57 -2.41 18.32
CA ILE A 325 15.19 -1.17 17.80
C ILE A 325 16.61 -1.43 17.30
N GLU A 326 17.37 -2.32 17.93
CA GLU A 326 18.71 -2.68 17.45
C GLU A 326 18.65 -3.33 16.05
N GLN A 327 17.74 -4.29 15.84
CA GLN A 327 17.55 -4.93 14.54
C GLN A 327 17.02 -3.95 13.48
N GLU A 328 16.13 -3.05 13.87
CA GLU A 328 15.62 -1.98 13.02
C GLU A 328 16.77 -1.08 12.52
N LEU A 329 17.62 -0.60 13.43
CA LEU A 329 18.77 0.25 13.09
C LEU A 329 19.79 -0.48 12.20
N LYS A 330 20.08 -1.76 12.48
CA LYS A 330 21.02 -2.56 11.67
C LYS A 330 20.49 -2.81 10.25
N SER A 331 19.19 -3.04 10.08
CA SER A 331 18.59 -3.42 8.80
C SER A 331 18.26 -2.24 7.88
N GLU A 332 17.69 -1.15 8.42
CA GLU A 332 17.18 -0.03 7.61
C GLU A 332 18.26 1.01 7.30
N TYR A 333 19.21 1.24 8.21
CA TYR A 333 20.15 2.37 8.09
C TYR A 333 21.50 2.01 7.47
N LYS A 334 21.70 0.74 7.05
CA LYS A 334 22.96 0.23 6.44
C LYS A 334 24.20 0.74 7.17
N ILE A 335 24.09 0.72 8.48
CA ILE A 335 25.15 1.15 9.39
C ILE A 335 26.43 0.36 9.01
N PRO A 336 27.56 1.03 8.70
CA PRO A 336 28.80 0.35 8.41
C PRO A 336 29.15 -0.63 9.53
N GLU A 337 29.75 -1.79 9.23
CA GLU A 337 30.15 -2.76 10.27
C GLU A 337 31.09 -2.16 11.34
N GLU A 338 31.71 -1.01 11.04
CA GLU A 338 32.60 -0.24 11.91
C GLU A 338 31.88 0.69 12.91
N PHE A 339 30.57 0.90 12.77
CA PHE A 339 29.78 1.72 13.68
C PHE A 339 29.45 0.95 14.96
N SER A 340 29.87 1.48 16.11
CA SER A 340 29.65 0.85 17.42
C SER A 340 28.22 1.13 17.89
N LEU A 341 27.30 0.19 17.62
CA LEU A 341 25.95 0.16 18.18
C LEU A 341 25.88 -0.86 19.31
N GLU A 342 25.54 -0.42 20.52
CA GLU A 342 25.50 -1.28 21.70
C GLU A 342 24.11 -1.31 22.31
N ALA A 343 23.49 -2.48 22.34
CA ALA A 343 22.22 -2.74 23.01
C ALA A 343 22.46 -3.13 24.48
N ILE A 344 21.94 -2.34 25.42
CA ILE A 344 22.17 -2.49 26.86
C ILE A 344 20.84 -2.65 27.58
N VAL A 345 20.62 -3.83 28.15
CA VAL A 345 19.50 -4.04 29.07
C VAL A 345 19.93 -3.64 30.49
N ALA A 346 19.34 -2.57 31.03
CA ALA A 346 19.62 -2.06 32.36
C ALA A 346 18.48 -1.18 32.90
N ASP A 347 18.26 -1.23 34.21
CA ASP A 347 17.38 -0.29 34.90
C ASP A 347 18.17 0.96 35.32
N THR A 348 17.64 2.14 35.01
CA THR A 348 18.19 3.43 35.47
C THR A 348 18.21 3.59 36.99
N GLN A 349 17.43 2.80 37.72
CA GLN A 349 17.43 2.77 39.18
C GLN A 349 18.64 2.01 39.77
N ASP A 350 19.31 1.18 38.96
CA ASP A 350 20.50 0.45 39.39
C ASP A 350 21.74 1.33 39.29
N LYS A 351 22.09 1.98 40.41
CA LYS A 351 23.23 2.89 40.50
C LYS A 351 24.56 2.23 40.11
N GLU A 352 24.79 0.99 40.53
CA GLU A 352 26.07 0.31 40.27
C GLU A 352 26.18 -0.06 38.79
N ARG A 353 25.09 -0.58 38.21
CA ARG A 353 25.05 -0.91 36.79
C ARG A 353 25.23 0.32 35.91
N ILE A 354 24.56 1.43 36.23
CA ILE A 354 24.72 2.69 35.50
C ILE A 354 26.15 3.22 35.63
N ALA A 355 26.74 3.20 36.83
CA ALA A 355 28.12 3.63 37.03
C ALA A 355 29.12 2.81 36.19
N HIS A 356 28.92 1.49 36.08
CA HIS A 356 29.74 0.63 35.23
C HIS A 356 29.58 0.96 33.74
N ILE A 357 28.35 1.15 33.25
CA ILE A 357 28.09 1.53 31.85
C ILE A 357 28.79 2.86 31.52
N PHE A 358 28.67 3.85 32.40
CA PHE A 358 29.32 5.14 32.22
C PHE A 358 30.85 5.03 32.21
N LYS A 359 31.42 4.16 33.05
CA LYS A 359 32.87 3.92 33.11
C LYS A 359 33.40 3.19 31.88
N ASP A 360 32.68 2.19 31.40
CA ASP A 360 33.11 1.33 30.29
C ASP A 360 32.98 2.03 28.93
N PHE A 361 31.89 2.80 28.76
CA PHE A 361 31.56 3.39 27.47
C PHE A 361 31.83 4.89 27.36
N ALA A 362 32.02 5.59 28.49
CA ALA A 362 32.32 7.03 28.58
C ALA A 362 31.48 7.89 27.62
N PRO A 363 30.14 7.90 27.75
CA PRO A 363 29.29 8.67 26.85
C PRO A 363 29.56 10.18 27.00
N GLU A 364 29.75 10.86 25.88
CA GLU A 364 29.95 12.31 25.83
C GLU A 364 28.62 13.05 25.88
N ILE A 365 27.58 12.49 25.27
CA ILE A 365 26.23 13.08 25.25
C ILE A 365 25.23 12.05 25.76
N VAL A 366 24.37 12.47 26.69
CA VAL A 366 23.31 11.63 27.25
C VAL A 366 21.95 12.23 26.92
N PHE A 367 21.13 11.48 26.20
CA PHE A 367 19.70 11.74 26.03
C PHE A 367 18.93 10.86 27.01
N HIS A 368 18.37 11.46 28.06
CA HIS A 368 17.63 10.73 29.07
C HIS A 368 16.14 10.76 28.76
N ALA A 369 15.62 9.66 28.18
CA ALA A 369 14.20 9.49 27.84
C ALA A 369 13.51 8.39 28.66
N ALA A 370 14.23 7.76 29.61
CA ALA A 370 13.65 6.75 30.50
C ALA A 370 12.68 7.41 31.51
N ALA A 371 11.38 7.19 31.32
CA ALA A 371 10.34 7.66 32.22
C ALA A 371 9.04 6.87 32.07
N TYR A 372 8.28 6.78 33.15
CA TYR A 372 6.86 6.41 33.09
C TYR A 372 6.00 7.64 32.76
N LYS A 373 5.25 7.53 31.66
CA LYS A 373 4.50 8.66 31.05
C LYS A 373 2.97 8.57 31.12
N HIS A 374 2.41 7.42 31.47
CA HIS A 374 0.96 7.19 31.44
C HIS A 374 0.31 7.62 32.76
N VAL A 375 -0.17 8.87 32.82
CA VAL A 375 -0.68 9.52 34.05
C VAL A 375 -1.69 8.66 34.83
N PRO A 376 -2.79 8.13 34.25
CA PRO A 376 -3.77 7.38 35.04
C PRO A 376 -3.18 6.12 35.70
N LEU A 377 -2.26 5.43 35.02
CA LEU A 377 -1.61 4.23 35.55
C LEU A 377 -0.61 4.58 36.66
N MET A 378 0.08 5.71 36.53
CA MET A 378 1.09 6.15 37.50
C MET A 378 0.48 6.84 38.73
N GLU A 379 -0.74 7.37 38.63
CA GLU A 379 -1.51 7.81 39.80
C GLU A 379 -1.83 6.63 40.74
N GLU A 380 -2.04 5.43 40.19
CA GLU A 380 -2.22 4.21 40.97
C GLU A 380 -0.88 3.62 41.48
N ASN A 381 0.24 3.98 40.85
CA ASN A 381 1.59 3.47 41.15
C ASN A 381 2.60 4.61 41.37
N PRO A 382 2.35 5.54 42.31
CA PRO A 382 3.14 6.76 42.44
C PRO A 382 4.59 6.50 42.88
N GLU A 383 4.82 5.43 43.64
CA GLU A 383 6.16 5.04 44.09
C GLU A 383 7.08 4.69 42.91
N GLU A 384 6.57 3.94 41.93
CA GLU A 384 7.34 3.56 40.74
C GLU A 384 7.61 4.77 39.84
N ALA A 385 6.64 5.68 39.72
CA ALA A 385 6.83 6.94 39.01
C ALA A 385 7.94 7.80 39.64
N VAL A 386 7.98 7.90 40.98
CA VAL A 386 9.04 8.61 41.71
C VAL A 386 10.39 7.92 41.54
N LYS A 387 10.45 6.59 41.70
CA LYS A 387 11.69 5.84 41.56
C LYS A 387 12.31 6.00 40.18
N THR A 388 11.55 5.84 39.11
CA THR A 388 12.07 5.95 37.74
C THR A 388 12.31 7.41 37.34
N ASN A 389 11.30 8.28 37.48
CA ASN A 389 11.37 9.63 36.89
C ASN A 389 12.22 10.60 37.72
N ILE A 390 12.37 10.37 39.03
CA ILE A 390 13.15 11.25 39.93
C ILE A 390 14.47 10.58 40.29
N PHE A 391 14.45 9.44 40.98
CA PHE A 391 15.68 8.82 41.48
C PHE A 391 16.51 8.19 40.34
N GLY A 392 15.88 7.56 39.36
CA GLY A 392 16.54 7.05 38.15
C GLY A 392 17.21 8.18 37.37
N THR A 393 16.51 9.30 37.16
CA THR A 393 17.09 10.52 36.57
C THR A 393 18.29 11.04 37.37
N GLU A 394 18.18 11.11 38.70
CA GLU A 394 19.28 11.55 39.57
C GLU A 394 20.51 10.65 39.44
N ILE A 395 20.32 9.32 39.38
CA ILE A 395 21.39 8.35 39.22
C ILE A 395 22.14 8.55 37.89
N VAL A 396 21.42 8.62 36.78
CA VAL A 396 22.03 8.80 35.45
C VAL A 396 22.71 10.17 35.36
N ALA A 397 22.09 11.24 35.89
CA ALA A 397 22.68 12.57 35.90
C ALA A 397 23.97 12.63 36.73
N LYS A 398 24.01 11.98 37.91
CA LYS A 398 25.23 11.89 38.73
C LYS A 398 26.34 11.12 37.99
N ALA A 399 26.01 10.00 37.36
CA ALA A 399 26.98 9.23 36.56
C ALA A 399 27.55 10.06 35.39
N ALA A 400 26.70 10.85 34.73
CA ALA A 400 27.13 11.77 33.68
C ALA A 400 28.08 12.87 34.19
N ILE A 401 27.82 13.42 35.38
CA ILE A 401 28.71 14.40 36.03
C ILE A 401 30.05 13.76 36.39
N GLU A 402 30.02 12.56 36.99
CA GLU A 402 31.23 11.84 37.42
C GLU A 402 32.16 11.50 36.23
N GLN A 403 31.59 11.13 35.08
CA GLN A 403 32.36 10.89 33.85
C GLN A 403 32.56 12.14 32.98
N LYS A 404 32.12 13.31 33.44
CA LYS A 404 32.27 14.59 32.72
C LYS A 404 31.68 14.56 31.30
N ALA A 405 30.49 13.97 31.14
CA ALA A 405 29.74 14.06 29.90
C ALA A 405 29.58 15.54 29.50
N GLU A 406 29.79 15.84 28.22
CA GLU A 406 29.71 17.18 27.66
C GLU A 406 28.29 17.75 27.80
N LYS A 407 27.27 16.90 27.60
CA LYS A 407 25.87 17.32 27.68
C LYS A 407 24.97 16.23 28.22
N PHE A 408 24.09 16.62 29.14
CA PHE A 408 22.94 15.84 29.56
C PHE A 408 21.65 16.54 29.11
N ILE A 409 20.84 15.84 28.33
CA ILE A 409 19.58 16.32 27.77
C ILE A 409 18.46 15.52 28.44
N PHE A 410 17.74 16.18 29.34
CA PHE A 410 16.57 15.63 30.01
C PHE A 410 15.32 15.93 29.18
N ILE A 411 14.47 14.92 28.97
CA ILE A 411 13.30 14.98 28.08
C ILE A 411 12.01 14.91 28.86
#